data_AF-A0A1V5KCG1-F1
#
_entry.id   AF-A0A1V5KCG1-F1
#
_cell.length_a   1.000
_cell.length_b   1.000
_cell.length_c   1.000
_cell.angle_alpha   90.00
_cell.angle_beta   90.00
_cell.angle_gamma   90.00
#
_symmetry.space_group_name_H-M   'P 1'
#
loop_
_entity.id
_entity.type
_entity.pdbx_description
1 polymer ?
#
loop_
_entity_poly.entity_id
_entity_poly.type
_entity_poly.pdbx_seq_one_letter_code
_entity_poly.pdbx_strand_id
1 'polypeptide(L)'
;MDGIYSSLYCDYYGLGAAETNRFLKMDFDYRQYFKLADNQSIAAEFFTGIISGNPPFQLMEQFGGDHKMRGYFYGRYRDKCMSFVQAEYRIMPWERVGFAVFAGAGDVYESSPADMNIKFAGGAGLRIGLVPEERANLRVDLGYGRDGLAFIFYAFEAF
;
A
#
# COMPACT_ATOMS: atom_id res chain seq x y z
N MET A 1 3.51 5.68 -18.97
CA MET A 1 3.36 7.14 -18.83
C MET A 1 4.16 7.54 -17.62
N ASP A 2 4.92 8.62 -17.72
CA ASP A 2 5.43 9.30 -16.54
C ASP A 2 4.26 10.01 -15.88
N GLY A 3 4.20 9.98 -14.56
CA GLY A 3 3.07 10.52 -13.84
C GLY A 3 3.30 10.62 -12.35
N ILE A 4 2.50 11.48 -11.73
CA ILE A 4 2.50 11.68 -10.29
C ILE A 4 1.08 11.48 -9.80
N TYR A 5 0.94 10.76 -8.70
CA TYR A 5 -0.25 10.76 -7.87
C TYR A 5 0.16 11.27 -6.49
N SER A 6 -0.65 12.16 -5.93
CA SER A 6 -0.46 12.63 -4.57
C SER A 6 -1.83 12.83 -3.96
N SER A 7 -2.01 12.40 -2.72
CA SER A 7 -3.22 12.64 -1.95
C SER A 7 -2.87 13.00 -0.52
N LEU A 8 -3.72 13.86 0.06
CA LEU A 8 -3.69 14.23 1.46
C LEU A 8 -5.12 14.15 1.98
N TYR A 9 -5.35 13.31 2.98
CA TYR A 9 -6.61 13.21 3.70
C TYR A 9 -6.42 13.69 5.13
N CYS A 10 -7.44 14.36 5.66
CA CYS A 10 -7.46 14.88 7.01
C CYS A 10 -8.87 14.67 7.56
N ASP A 11 -8.99 13.70 8.46
CA ASP A 11 -10.27 13.29 9.04
C ASP A 11 -10.29 13.60 10.53
N TYR A 12 -11.26 14.41 10.96
CA TYR A 12 -11.49 14.69 12.37
C TYR A 12 -12.69 13.91 12.89
N TYR A 13 -12.44 13.07 13.88
CA TYR A 13 -13.47 12.29 14.57
C TYR A 13 -13.69 12.90 15.95
N GLY A 14 -14.77 13.66 16.13
CA GLY A 14 -15.06 14.28 17.43
C GLY A 14 -16.43 14.90 17.65
N LEU A 15 -17.23 15.08 16.59
CA LEU A 15 -18.61 15.57 16.72
C LEU A 15 -19.52 14.45 17.28
N GLY A 16 -20.01 14.64 18.50
CA GLY A 16 -20.93 13.70 19.17
C GLY A 16 -20.29 12.43 19.74
N ALA A 17 -18.98 12.22 19.54
CA ALA A 17 -18.23 11.16 20.19
C ALA A 17 -17.99 11.49 21.67
N ALA A 18 -18.03 10.48 22.54
CA ALA A 18 -17.50 10.61 23.89
C ALA A 18 -16.06 11.12 23.82
N GLU A 19 -15.63 11.97 24.78
CA GLU A 19 -14.30 12.59 24.74
C GLU A 19 -13.17 11.58 24.60
N THR A 20 -13.39 10.36 25.08
CA THR A 20 -12.45 9.23 25.04
C THR A 20 -12.12 8.74 23.63
N ASN A 21 -12.93 9.06 22.61
CA ASN A 21 -12.78 8.56 21.23
C ASN A 21 -12.51 9.68 20.23
N ARG A 22 -12.05 10.85 20.69
CA ARG A 22 -11.69 11.95 19.80
C ARG A 22 -10.29 11.75 19.23
N PHE A 23 -10.17 11.84 17.92
CA PHE A 23 -8.88 11.76 17.24
C PHE A 23 -8.89 12.48 15.89
N LEU A 24 -7.69 12.81 15.44
CA LEU A 24 -7.40 13.38 14.13
C LEU A 24 -6.54 12.39 13.37
N LYS A 25 -6.92 12.08 12.14
CA LYS A 25 -6.15 11.21 11.25
C LYS A 25 -5.70 12.01 10.02
N MET A 26 -4.43 11.88 9.67
CA MET A 26 -3.84 12.48 8.48
C MET A 26 -3.13 11.41 7.66
N ASP A 27 -3.56 11.22 6.42
CA ASP A 27 -2.91 10.29 5.48
C ASP A 27 -2.32 11.07 4.33
N PHE A 28 -1.04 10.84 4.05
CA PHE A 28 -0.34 11.34 2.88
C PHE A 28 0.18 10.18 2.05
N ASP A 29 -0.20 10.16 0.78
CA ASP A 29 0.21 9.13 -0.19
C ASP A 29 0.81 9.84 -1.41
N TYR A 30 2.06 9.54 -1.70
CA TYR A 30 2.77 10.07 -2.86
C TYR A 30 3.28 8.91 -3.71
N ARG A 31 2.97 8.94 -5.00
CA ARG A 31 3.40 7.93 -5.97
C ARG A 31 3.96 8.60 -7.21
N GLN A 32 5.13 8.13 -7.62
CA GLN A 32 5.81 8.56 -8.82
C GLN A 32 5.92 7.37 -9.78
N TYR A 33 5.53 7.59 -11.03
CA TYR A 33 5.59 6.60 -12.10
C TYR A 33 6.59 7.06 -13.14
N PHE A 34 7.45 6.13 -13.56
CA PHE A 34 8.47 6.31 -14.58
C PHE A 34 8.26 5.28 -15.69
N LYS A 35 8.10 5.72 -16.93
CA LYS A 35 8.15 4.86 -18.11
C LYS A 35 9.62 4.65 -18.50
N LEU A 36 10.07 3.40 -18.48
CA LEU A 36 11.43 3.05 -18.90
C LEU A 36 11.50 2.67 -20.38
N ALA A 37 10.47 1.95 -20.86
CA ALA A 37 10.29 1.56 -22.25
C ALA A 37 8.79 1.43 -22.55
N ASP A 38 8.42 1.11 -23.78
CA ASP A 38 7.00 0.95 -24.16
C ASP A 38 6.26 -0.10 -23.34
N ASN A 39 6.95 -1.16 -22.92
CA ASN A 39 6.42 -2.24 -22.11
C ASN A 39 6.97 -2.30 -20.68
N GLN A 40 7.71 -1.28 -20.22
CA GLN A 40 8.37 -1.30 -18.91
C GLN A 40 8.13 -0.02 -18.14
N SER A 41 7.86 -0.15 -16.83
CA SER A 41 7.70 0.98 -15.93
C SER A 41 8.17 0.67 -14.52
N ILE A 42 8.55 1.71 -13.79
CA ILE A 42 8.78 1.68 -12.35
C ILE A 42 7.77 2.60 -11.69
N ALA A 43 7.21 2.15 -10.58
CA ALA A 43 6.47 2.98 -9.63
C ALA A 43 7.23 3.02 -8.31
N ALA A 44 7.31 4.20 -7.71
CA ALA A 44 7.77 4.38 -6.33
C ALA A 44 6.64 5.04 -5.53
N GLU A 45 6.45 4.60 -4.30
CA GLU A 45 5.41 5.06 -3.40
C GLU A 45 6.01 5.35 -2.03
N PHE A 46 5.59 6.47 -1.46
CA PHE A 46 5.79 6.82 -0.07
C PHE A 46 4.42 7.09 0.53
N PHE A 47 4.16 6.46 1.67
CA PHE A 47 2.94 6.67 2.44
C PHE A 47 3.29 6.97 3.88
N THR A 48 2.57 7.93 4.48
CA THR A 48 2.55 8.12 5.92
C THR A 48 1.14 8.40 6.40
N GLY A 49 0.71 7.69 7.43
CA GLY A 49 -0.54 7.90 8.15
C GLY A 49 -0.22 8.25 9.59
N ILE A 50 -0.78 9.35 10.09
CA ILE A 50 -0.52 9.85 11.45
C ILE A 50 -1.85 10.05 12.14
N ILE A 51 -2.02 9.40 13.29
CA ILE A 51 -3.21 9.57 14.14
C ILE A 51 -2.81 10.21 15.47
N SER A 52 -3.45 11.32 15.80
CA SER A 52 -3.32 12.00 17.09
C SER A 52 -4.60 11.87 17.90
N GLY A 53 -4.48 11.55 19.20
CA GLY A 53 -5.60 11.29 20.10
C GLY A 53 -5.81 9.79 20.37
N ASN A 54 -7.07 9.40 20.53
CA ASN A 54 -7.47 8.06 20.98
C ASN A 54 -8.38 7.39 19.94
N PRO A 55 -7.83 6.90 18.81
CA PRO A 55 -8.61 6.15 17.85
C PRO A 55 -9.06 4.80 18.46
N PRO A 56 -10.28 4.33 18.16
CA PRO A 56 -10.61 2.95 18.43
C PRO A 56 -9.71 2.03 17.58
N PHE A 57 -9.44 0.82 18.08
CA PHE A 57 -8.50 -0.14 17.46
C PHE A 57 -8.78 -0.40 15.96
N GLN A 58 -10.05 -0.38 15.57
CA GLN A 58 -10.49 -0.61 14.19
C GLN A 58 -10.10 0.51 13.22
N LEU A 59 -9.84 1.72 13.73
CA LEU A 59 -9.51 2.92 12.95
C LEU A 59 -8.01 3.27 13.01
N MET A 60 -7.20 2.46 13.69
CA MET A 60 -5.74 2.56 13.66
C MET A 60 -5.18 2.24 12.27
N GLU A 61 -3.98 2.73 11.98
CA GLU A 61 -3.28 2.39 10.75
C GLU A 61 -2.98 0.90 10.69
N GLN A 62 -3.00 0.35 9.48
CA GLN A 62 -2.91 -1.09 9.25
C GLN A 62 -1.84 -1.41 8.22
N PHE A 63 -0.88 -2.23 8.64
CA PHE A 63 0.21 -2.69 7.81
C PHE A 63 -0.16 -3.98 7.08
N GLY A 64 0.34 -4.14 5.85
CA GLY A 64 0.13 -5.34 5.04
C GLY A 64 -1.16 -5.32 4.23
N GLY A 65 -1.42 -6.43 3.55
CA GLY A 65 -2.52 -6.59 2.60
C GLY A 65 -2.06 -6.56 1.15
N ASP A 66 -2.97 -6.17 0.28
CA ASP A 66 -2.84 -6.19 -1.17
C ASP A 66 -2.20 -4.92 -1.76
N HIS A 67 -2.31 -3.78 -1.07
CA HIS A 67 -1.77 -2.49 -1.54
C HIS A 67 -0.61 -1.94 -0.71
N LYS A 68 -0.71 -2.01 0.62
CA LYS A 68 0.29 -1.44 1.54
C LYS A 68 1.22 -2.54 2.05
N MET A 69 2.50 -2.52 1.66
CA MET A 69 3.51 -3.46 2.18
C MET A 69 3.14 -4.95 2.00
N ARG A 70 2.89 -5.33 0.75
CA ARG A 70 2.57 -6.69 0.31
C ARG A 70 3.60 -7.70 0.79
N GLY A 71 3.16 -8.90 1.16
CA GLY A 71 4.00 -9.90 1.86
C GLY A 71 3.66 -10.03 3.35
N TYR A 72 2.90 -9.08 3.89
CA TYR A 72 2.30 -9.16 5.22
C TYR A 72 0.79 -9.32 5.11
N PHE A 73 0.19 -10.11 6.01
CA PHE A 73 -1.27 -10.22 6.11
C PHE A 73 -1.87 -8.88 6.54
N TYR A 74 -3.04 -8.55 5.97
CA TYR A 74 -3.72 -7.28 6.24
C TYR A 74 -4.03 -7.11 7.74
N GLY A 75 -3.55 -6.01 8.32
CA GLY A 75 -3.81 -5.68 9.72
C GLY A 75 -3.08 -6.58 10.72
N ARG A 76 -2.07 -7.35 10.27
CA ARG A 76 -1.16 -8.13 11.12
C ARG A 76 -0.45 -7.23 12.13
N TYR A 77 -0.05 -6.04 11.67
CA TYR A 77 0.51 -4.97 12.51
C TYR A 77 -0.39 -3.75 12.40
N ARG A 78 -0.68 -3.13 13.55
CA ARG A 78 -1.49 -1.92 13.66
C ARG A 78 -0.95 -1.05 14.76
N ASP A 79 -0.99 0.26 14.53
CA ASP A 79 -0.69 1.28 15.53
C ASP A 79 -1.29 2.63 15.09
N LYS A 80 -1.12 3.69 15.87
CA LYS A 80 -1.64 5.02 15.56
C LYS A 80 -1.01 5.61 14.30
N CYS A 81 0.25 5.34 14.05
CA CYS A 81 0.95 5.87 12.89
C CYS A 81 1.53 4.73 12.04
N MET A 82 1.72 5.00 10.76
CA MET A 82 2.36 4.10 9.81
C MET A 82 3.16 4.91 8.80
N SER A 83 4.34 4.42 8.45
CA SER A 83 5.10 4.97 7.34
C SER A 83 5.74 3.85 6.55
N PHE A 84 5.70 3.93 5.22
CA PHE A 84 6.42 3.00 4.36
C PHE A 84 6.85 3.64 3.06
N VAL A 85 7.87 3.03 2.47
CA VAL A 85 8.27 3.22 1.08
C VAL A 85 8.16 1.88 0.35
N GLN A 86 7.71 1.91 -0.89
CA GLN A 86 7.74 0.73 -1.75
C GLN A 86 8.02 1.10 -3.19
N ALA A 87 8.60 0.17 -3.92
CA ALA A 87 8.83 0.29 -5.35
C ALA A 87 8.34 -0.96 -6.06
N GLU A 88 7.83 -0.78 -7.28
CA GLU A 88 7.38 -1.85 -8.15
C GLU A 88 7.91 -1.61 -9.56
N TYR A 89 8.63 -2.59 -10.08
CA TYR A 89 8.96 -2.66 -11.50
C TYR A 89 7.94 -3.54 -12.21
N ARG A 90 7.40 -3.07 -13.33
CA ARG A 90 6.38 -3.75 -14.14
C ARG A 90 6.88 -3.91 -15.57
N ILE A 91 6.68 -5.10 -16.13
CA ILE A 91 6.93 -5.40 -17.53
C ILE A 91 5.71 -6.07 -18.15
N MET A 92 5.31 -5.64 -19.35
CA MET A 92 4.18 -6.18 -20.11
C MET A 92 4.66 -6.72 -21.46
N PRO A 93 5.34 -7.88 -21.48
CA PRO A 93 5.92 -8.43 -22.71
C PRO A 93 4.86 -8.84 -23.74
N TRP A 94 3.63 -9.14 -23.29
CA TRP A 94 2.49 -9.43 -24.14
C TRP A 94 1.33 -8.51 -23.80
N GLU A 95 0.44 -8.28 -24.77
CA GLU A 95 -0.70 -7.36 -24.67
C GLU A 95 -1.57 -7.59 -23.42
N ARG A 96 -1.70 -8.84 -22.98
CA ARG A 96 -2.56 -9.24 -21.85
C ARG A 96 -1.82 -9.79 -20.64
N VAL A 97 -0.52 -10.06 -20.75
CA VAL A 97 0.23 -10.76 -19.70
C VAL A 97 1.45 -9.92 -19.33
N GLY A 98 1.52 -9.55 -18.07
CA GLY A 98 2.60 -8.79 -17.48
C GLY A 98 3.12 -9.42 -16.20
N PHE A 99 4.29 -8.97 -15.79
CA PHE A 99 4.92 -9.36 -14.55
C PHE A 99 5.28 -8.10 -13.76
N ALA A 100 5.34 -8.26 -12.45
CA ALA A 100 5.83 -7.25 -11.55
C ALA A 100 6.80 -7.87 -10.56
N VAL A 101 7.82 -7.10 -10.17
CA VAL A 101 8.60 -7.37 -8.96
C VAL A 101 8.52 -6.13 -8.08
N PHE A 102 8.41 -6.35 -6.78
CA PHE A 102 8.22 -5.26 -5.84
C PHE A 102 9.04 -5.49 -4.57
N ALA A 103 9.39 -4.39 -3.92
CA ALA A 103 10.02 -4.40 -2.62
C ALA A 103 9.57 -3.16 -1.83
N GLY A 104 9.57 -3.27 -0.51
CA GLY A 104 9.22 -2.16 0.35
C GLY A 104 9.82 -2.30 1.73
N ALA A 105 9.82 -1.19 2.45
CA ALA A 105 10.25 -1.08 3.83
C ALA A 105 9.35 -0.10 4.57
N GLY A 106 8.94 -0.45 5.79
CA GLY A 106 8.10 0.42 6.59
C GLY A 106 7.74 -0.19 7.93
N ASP A 107 6.97 0.55 8.71
CA ASP A 107 6.41 0.06 9.97
C ASP A 107 5.18 0.86 10.41
N VAL A 108 4.49 0.32 11.41
CA VAL A 108 3.56 1.03 12.30
C VAL A 108 4.28 1.42 13.60
N TYR A 109 3.85 2.51 14.23
CA TYR A 109 4.44 3.05 15.46
C TYR A 109 3.43 3.95 16.19
N GLU A 110 3.67 4.20 17.49
CA GLU A 110 2.70 4.92 18.32
C GLU A 110 2.67 6.44 18.04
N SER A 111 3.84 7.09 17.98
CA SER A 111 3.89 8.55 17.85
C SER A 111 5.11 9.07 17.11
N SER A 112 6.28 8.47 17.31
CA SER A 112 7.53 8.89 16.68
C SER A 112 8.00 7.88 15.63
N PRO A 113 8.35 8.33 14.41
CA PRO A 113 9.00 7.48 13.42
C PRO A 113 10.36 6.92 13.90
N ALA A 114 10.96 7.51 14.93
CA ALA A 114 12.21 7.00 15.52
C ALA A 114 12.05 5.62 16.17
N ASP A 115 10.82 5.25 16.55
CA ASP A 115 10.51 3.98 17.21
C ASP A 115 10.22 2.84 16.22
N MET A 116 10.30 3.11 14.91
CA MET A 116 10.01 2.13 13.87
C MET A 116 10.96 0.94 13.93
N ASN A 117 10.40 -0.27 14.01
CA ASN A 117 11.11 -1.53 13.81
C ASN A 117 10.91 -1.99 12.37
N ILE A 118 11.68 -1.39 11.47
CA ILE A 118 11.54 -1.52 10.02
C ILE A 118 11.32 -2.97 9.58
N LYS A 119 10.21 -3.17 8.88
CA LYS A 119 9.79 -4.42 8.26
C LYS A 119 10.04 -4.30 6.76
N PHE A 120 10.85 -5.21 6.24
CA PHE A 120 11.07 -5.35 4.81
C PHE A 120 10.05 -6.33 4.22
N ALA A 121 9.68 -6.08 2.98
CA ALA A 121 8.96 -7.05 2.17
C ALA A 121 9.44 -7.00 0.73
N GLY A 122 9.28 -8.10 0.02
CA GLY A 122 9.52 -8.17 -1.41
C GLY A 122 8.79 -9.32 -2.04
N GLY A 123 8.63 -9.28 -3.35
CA GLY A 123 7.87 -10.30 -4.04
C GLY A 123 7.80 -10.11 -5.54
N ALA A 124 7.09 -11.01 -6.17
CA ALA A 124 6.81 -10.98 -7.59
C ALA A 124 5.33 -11.25 -7.84
N GLY A 125 4.83 -10.82 -8.98
CA GLY A 125 3.44 -11.00 -9.34
C GLY A 125 3.20 -11.13 -10.84
N LEU A 126 2.12 -11.81 -11.16
CA LEU A 126 1.55 -11.93 -12.49
C LEU A 126 0.43 -10.90 -12.66
N ARG A 127 0.32 -10.35 -13.86
CA ARG A 127 -0.73 -9.40 -14.28
C ARG A 127 -1.41 -9.99 -15.50
N ILE A 128 -2.73 -10.12 -15.47
CA ILE A 128 -3.52 -10.62 -16.59
C ILE A 128 -4.62 -9.60 -16.89
N GLY A 129 -4.58 -8.99 -18.07
CA GLY A 129 -5.67 -8.15 -18.57
C GLY A 129 -6.84 -9.03 -19.00
N LEU A 130 -7.97 -8.94 -18.29
CA LEU A 130 -9.17 -9.73 -18.57
C LEU A 130 -9.98 -9.12 -19.72
N VAL A 131 -10.23 -7.81 -19.66
CA VAL A 131 -10.93 -7.03 -20.69
C VAL A 131 -10.11 -5.76 -20.96
N PRO A 132 -9.30 -5.72 -22.03
CA PRO A 132 -8.42 -4.59 -22.33
C PRO A 132 -9.18 -3.26 -22.46
N GLU A 133 -10.39 -3.28 -23.04
CA GLU A 133 -11.20 -2.08 -23.20
C GLU A 133 -11.70 -1.50 -21.88
N GLU A 134 -11.91 -2.34 -20.86
CA GLU A 134 -12.47 -1.95 -19.55
C GLU A 134 -11.40 -1.82 -18.46
N ARG A 135 -10.12 -2.03 -18.79
CA ARG A 135 -8.98 -2.03 -17.83
C ARG A 135 -9.18 -3.00 -16.65
N ALA A 136 -10.02 -4.02 -16.80
CA ALA A 136 -10.17 -5.08 -15.83
C ALA A 136 -8.89 -5.92 -15.79
N ASN A 137 -8.23 -5.95 -14.63
CA ASN A 137 -6.96 -6.63 -14.45
C ASN A 137 -7.04 -7.61 -13.28
N LEU A 138 -6.53 -8.82 -13.54
CA LEU A 138 -6.24 -9.80 -12.52
C LEU A 138 -4.78 -9.68 -12.10
N ARG A 139 -4.55 -9.74 -10.80
CA ARG A 139 -3.25 -9.68 -10.16
C ARG A 139 -3.09 -10.84 -9.20
N VAL A 140 -1.99 -11.57 -9.36
CA VAL A 140 -1.58 -12.64 -8.47
C VAL A 140 -0.16 -12.33 -7.99
N ASP A 141 0.00 -12.03 -6.71
CA ASP A 141 1.29 -11.69 -6.11
C ASP A 141 1.70 -12.76 -5.09
N LEU A 142 2.98 -13.11 -5.12
CA LEU A 142 3.66 -13.83 -4.05
C LEU A 142 4.61 -12.86 -3.36
N GLY A 143 4.26 -12.46 -2.14
CA GLY A 143 5.09 -11.61 -1.29
C GLY A 143 5.78 -12.43 -0.20
N TYR A 144 6.93 -11.94 0.24
CA TYR A 144 7.68 -12.45 1.38
C TYR A 144 7.99 -11.30 2.34
N GLY A 145 7.71 -11.51 3.61
CA GLY A 145 8.05 -10.60 4.70
C GLY A 145 8.65 -11.34 5.88
N ARG A 146 8.75 -10.66 7.03
CA ARG A 146 9.29 -11.23 8.28
C ARG A 146 8.50 -12.44 8.77
N ASP A 147 7.20 -12.49 8.50
CA ASP A 147 6.30 -13.57 8.92
C ASP A 147 6.24 -14.73 7.90
N GLY A 148 7.01 -14.68 6.80
CA GLY A 148 7.03 -15.70 5.76
C GLY A 148 6.36 -15.29 4.45
N LEU A 149 5.85 -16.27 3.71
CA LEU A 149 5.21 -16.08 2.40
C LEU A 149 3.74 -15.70 2.55
N ALA A 150 3.30 -14.73 1.75
CA ALA A 150 1.90 -14.34 1.60
C ALA A 150 1.51 -14.42 0.12
N PHE A 151 0.44 -15.17 -0.15
CA PHE A 151 -0.20 -15.23 -1.47
C PHE A 151 -1.34 -14.23 -1.53
N ILE A 152 -1.31 -13.33 -2.50
CA ILE A 152 -2.28 -12.27 -2.68
C ILE A 152 -2.93 -12.46 -4.05
N PHE A 153 -4.25 -12.64 -4.04
CA PHE A 153 -5.07 -12.63 -5.23
C PHE A 153 -5.91 -11.36 -5.24
N TYR A 154 -5.87 -10.64 -6.34
CA TYR A 154 -6.59 -9.39 -6.50
C TYR A 154 -7.24 -9.33 -7.89
N ALA A 155 -8.57 -9.27 -7.91
CA ALA A 155 -9.34 -9.13 -9.12
C ALA A 155 -10.16 -7.85 -9.02
N PHE A 156 -9.96 -6.92 -9.95
CA PHE A 156 -10.91 -5.83 -10.14
C PHE A 156 -11.87 -6.19 -11.28
N GLU A 157 -13.16 -6.06 -10.97
CA GLU A 157 -14.19 -5.68 -11.93
C GLU A 157 -14.25 -4.14 -11.89
N ALA A 158 -14.30 -3.48 -13.05
CA ALA A 158 -14.10 -2.05 -13.18
C ALA A 158 -15.29 -1.25 -12.64
N PHE A 159 -15.21 -0.67 -11.44
CA PHE A 159 -16.02 0.50 -11.03
C PHE A 159 -15.26 1.38 -10.03
#